data_AF-A0A354GYS9-F1
#
_entry.id   AF-A0A354GYS9-F1
#
_cell.length_a   1.000
_cell.length_b   1.000
_cell.length_c   1.000
_cell.angle_alpha   90.00
_cell.angle_beta   90.00
_cell.angle_gamma   90.00
#
_symmetry.space_group_name_H-M   'P 1'
#
loop_
_entity.id
_entity.type
_entity.pdbx_description
1 polymer ?
#
loop_
_entity_poly.entity_id
_entity_poly.type
_entity_poly.pdbx_seq_one_letter_code
_entity_poly.pdbx_strand_id
1 'polypeptide(L)' 'MSVEMLAGTDKQIAFNALQRMPESATLDEISEEIAILAAIQRGAAAADAGRTLTHAEIKLRSASWTGK' A
#
# COMPACT_ATOMS: atom_id res chain seq x y z
N MET A 1 -10.27 2.85 3.07
CA MET A 1 -10.23 2.19 1.74
C MET A 1 -11.01 0.89 1.86
N SER A 2 -12.14 0.74 1.16
CA SER A 2 -12.97 -0.46 1.26
C SER A 2 -12.29 -1.65 0.57
N VAL A 3 -12.37 -2.86 1.11
CA VAL A 3 -11.75 -4.07 0.54
C VAL A 3 -12.22 -4.34 -0.90
N GLU A 4 -13.47 -3.97 -1.20
CA GLU A 4 -14.07 -4.02 -2.54
C GLU A 4 -13.30 -3.18 -3.59
N MET A 5 -12.55 -2.14 -3.17
CA MET A 5 -11.77 -1.29 -4.07
C MET A 5 -10.51 -1.99 -4.61
N LEU A 6 -10.04 -3.03 -3.93
CA LEU A 6 -8.87 -3.83 -4.32
C LEU A 6 -9.29 -5.12 -5.04
N ALA A 7 -10.58 -5.31 -5.29
CA ALA A 7 -11.09 -6.45 -6.03
C ALA A 7 -11.10 -6.14 -7.54
N GLY A 8 -10.30 -6.87 -8.32
CA GLY A 8 -10.22 -6.71 -9.77
C GLY A 8 -8.80 -6.91 -10.29
N THR A 9 -8.58 -6.58 -11.56
CA THR A 9 -7.21 -6.53 -12.12
C THR A 9 -6.50 -5.27 -11.62
N ASP A 10 -5.16 -5.29 -11.57
CA ASP A 10 -4.36 -4.12 -11.22
C ASP A 10 -4.74 -2.87 -12.01
N LYS A 11 -5.05 -3.04 -13.31
CA LYS A 11 -5.50 -1.95 -14.17
C LYS A 11 -6.83 -1.36 -13.71
N GLN A 12 -7.79 -2.19 -13.31
CA GLN A 12 -9.09 -1.72 -12.85
C GLN A 12 -8.97 -1.00 -11.50
N ILE A 13 -8.13 -1.52 -10.60
CA ILE A 13 -7.87 -0.90 -9.30
C ILE A 13 -7.22 0.48 -9.49
N ALA A 14 -6.21 0.58 -10.35
CA ALA A 14 -5.57 1.85 -10.69
C ALA A 14 -6.58 2.86 -11.28
N PHE A 15 -7.43 2.42 -12.21
CA PHE A 15 -8.44 3.28 -12.81
C PHE A 15 -9.47 3.79 -11.78
N ASN A 16 -9.95 2.91 -10.91
CA ASN A 16 -10.88 3.27 -9.84
C ASN A 16 -10.26 4.28 -8.86
N ALA A 17 -8.96 4.17 -8.58
CA ALA A 17 -8.24 5.12 -7.76
C ALA A 17 -8.18 6.50 -8.42
N LEU A 18 -7.75 6.55 -9.68
CA LEU A 18 -7.70 7.79 -10.47
C LEU A 18 -9.05 8.51 -10.53
N GLN A 19 -10.15 7.78 -10.74
CA GLN A 19 -11.50 8.36 -10.80
C GLN A 19 -11.97 9.07 -9.52
N ARG A 20 -11.32 8.80 -8.38
CA ARG A 20 -11.66 9.41 -7.08
C ARG A 20 -10.75 10.56 -6.71
N MET A 21 -9.66 10.74 -7.44
CA MET A 21 -8.75 11.86 -7.25
C MET A 21 -9.44 13.14 -7.74
N PRO A 22 -9.12 14.30 -7.15
CA PRO A 22 -9.61 15.57 -7.68
C PRO A 22 -9.06 15.81 -9.09
N GLU A 23 -9.82 16.48 -9.95
CA GLU A 23 -9.37 16.88 -11.30
C GLU A 23 -8.11 17.78 -11.26
N SER A 24 -7.84 18.40 -10.11
CA SER A 24 -6.63 19.20 -9.87
C SER A 24 -5.39 18.38 -9.49
N ALA A 25 -5.51 17.06 -9.38
CA ALA A 25 -4.40 16.20 -8.99
C ALA A 25 -3.26 16.30 -9.99
N THR A 26 -2.06 16.50 -9.45
CA THR A 26 -0.83 16.51 -10.22
C THR A 26 -0.38 15.09 -10.56
N LEU A 27 0.51 14.97 -11.55
CA LEU A 27 1.11 13.67 -11.89
C LEU A 27 1.92 13.07 -10.74
N ASP A 28 2.52 13.91 -9.88
CA ASP A 28 3.27 13.45 -8.71
C ASP A 28 2.34 12.82 -7.66
N GLU A 29 1.21 13.46 -7.36
CA GLU A 29 0.19 12.92 -6.45
C GLU A 29 -0.43 11.63 -7.01
N ILE A 30 -0.68 11.58 -8.33
CA ILE A 30 -1.14 10.36 -9.01
C ILE A 30 -0.12 9.24 -8.85
N SER A 31 1.15 9.52 -9.10
CA SER A 31 2.24 8.55 -8.97
C SER A 31 2.35 8.02 -7.54
N GLU A 32 2.27 8.90 -6.55
CA GLU A 32 2.28 8.55 -5.14
C GLU A 32 1.12 7.62 -4.78
N GLU A 33 -0.11 7.92 -5.21
CA GLU A 33 -1.24 7.06 -4.88
C GLU A 33 -1.15 5.68 -5.51
N ILE A 34 -0.71 5.59 -6.77
CA ILE A 34 -0.48 4.29 -7.41
C ILE A 34 0.62 3.51 -6.68
N ALA A 35 1.67 4.19 -6.21
CA ALA A 35 2.74 3.56 -5.44
C ALA A 35 2.24 3.03 -4.08
N ILE A 36 1.39 3.78 -3.38
CA ILE A 36 0.75 3.37 -2.13
C ILE A 36 -0.12 2.14 -2.35
N LEU A 37 -0.96 2.13 -3.39
CA LEU A 37 -1.79 0.97 -3.74
C LEU A 37 -0.95 -0.27 -4.00
N ALA A 38 0.12 -0.14 -4.78
CA ALA A 38 1.03 -1.26 -5.04
C ALA A 38 1.71 -1.75 -3.74
N ALA A 39 2.05 -0.85 -2.81
CA ALA A 39 2.63 -1.23 -1.52
C ALA A 39 1.64 -2.01 -0.64
N ILE A 40 0.37 -1.59 -0.61
CA ILE A 40 -0.70 -2.28 0.12
C ILE A 40 -0.90 -3.69 -0.44
N GLN A 41 -1.02 -3.85 -1.76
CA GLN A 41 -1.19 -5.17 -2.38
C GLN A 41 -0.01 -6.11 -2.07
N ARG A 42 1.23 -5.60 -2.16
CA ARG A 42 2.42 -6.38 -1.77
C ARG A 42 2.39 -6.78 -0.30
N GLY A 43 1.97 -5.87 0.58
CA GLY A 43 1.84 -6.13 2.02
C GLY A 43 0.80 -7.20 2.30
N ALA A 44 -0.38 -7.12 1.67
CA ALA A 44 -1.44 -8.12 1.79
C ALA A 44 -0.96 -9.51 1.31
N ALA A 45 -0.38 -9.59 0.12
CA ALA A 45 0.15 -10.84 -0.41
C ALA A 45 1.29 -11.43 0.46
N ALA A 46 2.11 -10.58 1.07
CA ALA A 46 3.11 -11.03 2.04
C ALA A 46 2.46 -11.59 3.31
N ALA A 47 1.42 -10.92 3.82
CA ALA A 47 0.68 -11.38 4.99
C ALA A 47 -0.02 -12.72 4.76
N ASP A 48 -0.69 -12.88 3.62
CA ASP A 48 -1.35 -14.13 3.22
C ASP A 48 -0.36 -15.29 3.07
N ALA A 49 0.86 -14.99 2.62
CA ALA A 49 1.95 -15.95 2.54
C ALA A 49 2.64 -16.22 3.90
N GLY A 50 2.11 -15.69 5.01
CA GLY A 50 2.69 -15.85 6.35
C GLY A 50 3.98 -15.07 6.58
N ARG A 51 4.37 -14.16 5.68
CA ARG A 51 5.56 -13.30 5.81
C ARG A 51 5.25 -12.08 6.67
N THR A 52 4.77 -12.33 7.89
CA THR A 52 4.48 -11.30 8.89
C THR A 52 5.52 -11.36 10.02
N LEU A 53 5.55 -10.31 10.83
CA LEU A 53 6.31 -10.28 12.08
C LEU A 53 5.33 -10.13 13.23
N THR A 54 5.63 -10.79 14.34
CA THR A 54 4.96 -10.54 15.61
C THR A 54 5.24 -9.12 16.10
N HIS A 55 4.40 -8.64 17.03
CA HIS A 55 4.59 -7.33 17.64
C HIS A 55 5.94 -7.19 18.36
N ALA A 56 6.45 -8.27 18.96
CA ALA A 56 7.75 -8.27 19.64
C ALA A 56 8.92 -8.16 18.65
N GLU A 57 8.87 -8.92 17.55
CA GLU A 57 9.90 -8.89 16.51
C GLU A 57 10.01 -7.52 15.83
N ILE A 58 8.87 -6.89 15.51
CA ILE A 58 8.90 -5.56 14.88
C ILE A 58 9.39 -4.47 15.85
N LYS A 59 9.14 -4.59 17.16
CA LYS A 59 9.72 -3.68 18.18
C LYS A 59 11.24 -3.77 18.21
N LEU A 60 11.80 -4.98 18.23
CA LEU A 60 13.25 -5.19 18.20
C LEU A 60 13.86 -4.66 16.90
N ARG A 61 13.24 -4.95 15.76
CA ARG A 61 13.71 -4.50 14.45
C ARG A 61 13.67 -2.98 14.31
N SER A 62 12.58 -2.34 14.70
CA SER A 62 12.43 -0.89 14.58
C SER A 62 13.39 -0.10 15.47
N ALA A 63 13.76 -0.62 16.64
CA ALA A 63 14.78 -0.01 17.49
C ALA A 63 16.14 0.16 16.79
N SER A 64 16.48 -0.70 15.82
CA SER A 64 17.71 -0.56 15.01
C SER A 64 17.66 0.56 13.97
N TRP A 65 16.47 1.11 13.65
CA TRP A 65 16.31 2.16 12.64
C TRP A 65 16.58 3.55 13.20
N THR A 66 16.38 3.72 14.52
CA THR A 66 16.58 4.98 15.24
C THR A 66 17.84 4.96 16.10
N GLY A 67 18.64 3.89 16.02
CA GLY A 67 19.94 3.78 16.68
C GLY A 67 21.01 4.60 15.97
N LYS A 68 20.90 5.93 16.07
CA LYS A 68 21.98 6.92 15.90
C LYS A 68 21.96 7.84 17.11
#